data_AF-A0A6G0NPY9-F1
#
_entry.id   AF-A0A6G0NPY9-F1
#
_cell.length_a   1.000
_cell.length_b   1.000
_cell.length_c   1.000
_cell.angle_alpha   90.00
_cell.angle_beta   90.00
_cell.angle_gamma   90.00
#
_symmetry.space_group_name_H-M   'P 1'
#
loop_
_entity.id
_entity.type
_entity.pdbx_description
1 polymer ?
#
loop_
_entity_poly.entity_id
_entity_poly.type
_entity_poly.pdbx_seq_one_letter_code
_entity_poly.pdbx_strand_id
1 'polypeptide(L)' 'MWEQLTDEARTGLTDADFAPPFIDEAFMPNLESARPFF' A
#
# COMPACT_ATOMS: atom_id res chain seq x y z
N MET A 1 2.81 -8.01 8.28
CA MET A 1 2.68 -8.09 6.80
C MET A 1 1.24 -7.80 6.41
N TRP A 2 0.98 -7.27 5.22
CA TRP A 2 -0.39 -6.98 4.73
C TRP A 2 -1.31 -8.21 4.80
N GLU A 3 -0.75 -9.38 4.53
CA GLU A 3 -1.42 -10.69 4.62
C GLU A 3 -1.79 -11.11 6.05
N GLN A 4 -1.21 -10.46 7.08
CA GLN A 4 -1.49 -10.75 8.49
C GLN A 4 -2.59 -9.84 9.07
N LEU A 5 -3.09 -8.87 8.29
CA LEU A 5 -4.19 -8.01 8.71
C LEU A 5 -5.52 -8.74 8.56
N THR A 6 -6.47 -8.42 9.44
CA THR A 6 -7.87 -8.83 9.28
C THR A 6 -8.49 -8.11 8.09
N ASP A 7 -9.59 -8.66 7.55
CA ASP A 7 -10.25 -8.08 6.39
C ASP A 7 -10.82 -6.68 6.67
N GLU A 8 -11.26 -6.43 7.91
CA GLU A 8 -11.74 -5.11 8.34
C GLU A 8 -10.61 -4.09 8.42
N ALA A 9 -9.43 -4.51 8.90
CA ALA A 9 -8.24 -3.65 8.94
C ALA A 9 -7.73 -3.36 7.53
N ARG A 10 -7.80 -4.34 6.62
CA ARG A 10 -7.45 -4.17 5.21
C ARG A 10 -8.38 -3.15 4.53
N THR A 11 -9.68 -3.35 4.68
CA THR A 11 -10.73 -2.48 4.13
C THR A 11 -10.61 -1.06 4.69
N GLY A 12 -10.44 -0.91 6.01
CA GLY A 12 -10.27 0.40 6.65
C GLY A 12 -9.03 1.15 6.19
N LEU A 13 -7.94 0.47 5.84
CA LEU A 13 -6.72 1.10 5.30
C LEU A 13 -6.84 1.44 3.81
N THR A 14 -7.69 0.72 3.07
CA THR A 14 -7.98 0.99 1.65
C THR A 14 -8.99 2.14 1.48
N ASP A 15 -10.02 2.18 2.32
CA ASP A 15 -11.11 3.16 2.23
C ASP A 15 -10.83 4.46 2.99
N ALA A 16 -9.83 4.46 3.87
CA ALA A 16 -9.45 5.67 4.58
C ALA A 16 -8.74 6.63 3.61
N ASP A 17 -9.22 7.87 3.60
CA ASP A 17 -8.76 8.97 2.73
C ASP A 17 -7.41 9.54 3.20
N PHE A 18 -6.46 8.66 3.52
CA PHE A 18 -5.06 8.99 3.67
C PHE A 18 -4.46 8.97 2.26
N ALA A 19 -4.00 10.12 1.76
CA ALA A 19 -3.33 10.22 0.47
C ALA A 19 -2.42 9.00 0.21
N PRO A 20 -2.63 8.25 -0.89
CA PRO A 20 -2.42 6.79 -0.94
C PRO A 20 -0.92 6.43 -0.92
N PRO A 21 -0.36 5.90 0.19
CA PRO A 21 1.04 5.52 0.19
C PRO A 21 1.25 4.00 0.04
N PHE A 22 0.21 3.18 0.26
CA PHE A 22 0.37 1.73 0.47
C PHE A 22 -0.70 0.83 -0.15
N ILE A 23 -1.71 1.37 -0.84
CA ILE A 23 -2.78 0.58 -1.46
C ILE A 23 -2.32 0.08 -2.83
N ASP A 24 -2.82 -1.07 -3.28
CA ASP A 24 -2.39 -1.81 -4.48
C ASP A 24 -2.10 -0.94 -5.72
N GLU A 25 -2.89 0.12 -5.97
CA GLU A 25 -2.68 1.04 -7.10
C GLU A 25 -1.41 1.90 -6.99
N ALA A 26 -0.98 2.24 -5.77
CA ALA A 26 0.20 3.06 -5.50
C ALA A 26 1.44 2.22 -5.14
N PHE A 27 1.26 0.93 -4.82
CA PHE A 27 2.36 0.07 -4.37
C PHE A 27 3.41 -0.15 -5.47
N MET A 28 3.00 -0.53 -6.68
CA MET A 28 3.94 -0.75 -7.80
C MET A 28 4.71 0.53 -8.20
N PRO A 29 4.04 1.69 -8.38
CA PRO A 29 4.75 2.96 -8.62
C PRO A 29 5.74 3.33 -7.51
N ASN A 30 5.36 3.15 -6.24
CA ASN A 30 6.24 3.43 -5.11
C ASN A 30 7.43 2.45 -5.07
N LEU A 31 7.21 1.18 -5.40
CA LEU A 31 8.26 0.17 -5.49
C LEU A 31 9.27 0.52 -6.60
N GLU A 32 8.79 0.93 -7.78
CA GLU A 32 9.63 1.39 -8.88
C GLU A 32 10.43 2.64 -8.51
N SER A 33 9.79 3.62 -7.87
CA SER A 33 10.47 4.83 -7.38
C SER A 33 11.51 4.54 -6.30
N ALA A 34 11.30 3.49 -5.50
CA ALA A 34 12.20 3.09 -4.42
C ALA A 34 13.32 2.16 -4.89
N ARG A 35 13.34 1.72 -6.17
CA ARG A 35 14.42 0.87 -6.67
C ARG A 35 15.75 1.64 -6.56
N PRO A 36 16.73 1.10 -5.83
CA PRO A 36 18.07 1.67 -5.84
C PRO A 36 18.63 1.56 -7.27
N PHE A 37 19.15 2.67 -7.80
CA PHE A 37 19.82 2.69 -9.10
C PHE A 37 21.02 1.72 -9.07
N PHE A 38 21.07 0.80 -10.04
CA PHE A 38 22.25 0.01 -10.37
C PHE A 38 22.86 0.53 -11.66
#